data_AF-A0A1E7HZA6-F1
#
_entry.id   AF-A0A1E7HZA6-F1
#
_cell.length_a   1.000
_cell.length_b   1.000
_cell.length_c   1.000
_cell.angle_alpha   90.00
_cell.angle_beta   90.00
_cell.angle_gamma   90.00
#
_symmetry.space_group_name_H-M   'P 1'
#
loop_
_entity.id
_entity.type
_entity.pdbx_description
1 polymer ?
#
loop_
_entity_poly.entity_id
_entity_poly.type
_entity_poly.pdbx_seq_one_letter_code
_entity_poly.pdbx_strand_id
1 'polypeptide(L)'
;MNLQKQIKSDLTAAIKAKDEEKKDTLRVILGEFSRLDKKELSDDEVVKILKKLIKSEKEMLEKKGDATDSIFISIIENYLPKMATQSEITSWIEQNIDFSEFKNKMQAMGFIMKHFGATADGNAVKKLLQKM
;
A
#
# COMPACT_ATOMS: atom_id res chain seq x y z
N MET A 1 -5.11 19.98 -1.68
CA MET A 1 -4.01 19.67 -0.73
C MET A 1 -3.34 18.39 -1.21
N ASN A 2 -2.02 18.26 -1.12
CA ASN A 2 -1.33 16.98 -1.39
C ASN A 2 -1.40 16.08 -0.15
N LEU A 3 -1.13 14.78 -0.31
CA LEU A 3 -1.27 13.77 0.75
C LEU A 3 -0.40 14.10 1.97
N GLN A 4 0.84 14.58 1.77
CA GLN A 4 1.72 14.96 2.87
C GLN A 4 1.10 16.07 3.74
N LYS A 5 0.49 17.10 3.13
CA LYS A 5 -0.18 18.19 3.86
C LYS A 5 -1.46 17.69 4.54
N GLN A 6 -2.22 16.82 3.88
CA GLN A 6 -3.41 16.19 4.47
C GLN A 6 -3.06 15.40 5.75
N ILE A 7 -2.04 14.55 5.70
CA ILE A 7 -1.56 13.75 6.85
C ILE A 7 -1.15 14.66 8.02
N LYS A 8 -0.46 15.77 7.76
CA LYS A 8 -0.09 16.75 8.81
C LYS A 8 -1.32 17.43 9.43
N SER A 9 -2.29 17.79 8.60
CA SER A 9 -3.57 18.37 9.06
C SER A 9 -4.35 17.37 9.92
N ASP A 10 -4.43 16.13 9.48
CA ASP A 10 -5.16 15.07 10.17
C ASP A 10 -4.50 14.69 11.49
N LEU A 11 -3.18 14.79 11.61
CA LEU A 11 -2.50 14.62 12.90
C LEU A 11 -2.94 15.71 13.89
N THR A 12 -3.03 16.96 13.42
CA THR A 12 -3.52 18.06 14.25
C THR A 12 -4.97 17.83 14.69
N ALA A 13 -5.80 17.32 13.79
CA ALA A 13 -7.18 16.96 14.11
C ALA A 13 -7.26 15.80 15.12
N ALA A 14 -6.47 14.74 14.94
CA ALA A 14 -6.41 13.59 15.84
C ALA A 14 -5.98 13.99 17.27
N ILE A 15 -5.00 14.89 17.39
CA ILE A 15 -4.58 15.44 18.70
C ILE A 15 -5.73 16.18 19.38
N LYS A 16 -6.45 17.03 18.65
CA LYS A 16 -7.61 17.77 19.20
C LYS A 16 -8.75 16.84 19.61
N ALA A 17 -8.98 15.80 18.82
CA ALA A 17 -10.01 14.79 19.06
C ALA A 17 -9.63 13.78 20.16
N LYS A 18 -8.38 13.78 20.63
CA LYS A 18 -7.81 12.74 21.52
C LYS A 18 -7.94 11.33 20.95
N ASP A 19 -7.81 11.22 19.62
CA ASP A 19 -7.76 9.95 18.90
C ASP A 19 -6.33 9.42 18.96
N GLU A 20 -6.04 8.61 19.98
CA GLU A 20 -4.70 8.11 20.28
C GLU A 20 -4.16 7.21 19.15
N GLU A 21 -4.99 6.32 18.60
CA GLU A 21 -4.60 5.36 17.57
C GLU A 21 -4.24 6.07 16.25
N LYS A 22 -5.08 7.03 15.84
CA LYS A 22 -4.79 7.85 14.66
C LYS A 22 -3.59 8.74 14.88
N LYS A 23 -3.48 9.38 16.04
CA LYS A 23 -2.33 10.24 16.38
C LYS A 23 -1.02 9.45 16.29
N ASP A 24 -0.94 8.28 16.89
CA ASP A 24 0.29 7.49 16.93
C ASP A 24 0.64 6.91 15.55
N THR A 25 -0.36 6.44 14.80
CA THR A 25 -0.16 6.01 13.41
C THR A 25 0.39 7.14 12.53
N LEU A 26 -0.22 8.33 12.59
CA LEU A 26 0.21 9.48 11.78
C LEU A 26 1.60 9.99 12.19
N ARG A 27 1.99 9.87 13.48
CA ARG A 27 3.34 10.19 13.93
C ARG A 27 4.39 9.26 13.35
N VAL A 28 4.12 7.96 13.28
CA VAL A 28 5.00 6.98 12.62
C VAL A 28 5.20 7.36 11.16
N ILE A 29 4.11 7.67 10.45
CA ILE A 29 4.16 8.09 9.03
C ILE A 29 5.02 9.35 8.85
N LEU A 30 4.81 10.39 9.68
CA LEU A 30 5.63 11.60 9.61
C LEU A 30 7.10 11.35 9.96
N GLY A 31 7.37 10.41 10.86
CA GLY A 31 8.72 9.93 11.15
C GLY A 31 9.40 9.37 9.91
N GLU A 32 8.72 8.51 9.14
CA GLU A 32 9.26 8.00 7.87
C GLU A 32 9.49 9.12 6.83
N PHE A 33 8.61 10.14 6.79
CA PHE A 33 8.82 11.28 5.89
C PHE A 33 10.08 12.07 6.26
N SER A 34 10.34 12.26 7.56
CA SER A 34 11.50 13.01 8.04
C SER A 34 12.85 12.34 7.77
N ARG A 35 12.86 11.03 7.51
CA ARG A 35 14.05 10.27 7.10
C ARG A 35 14.45 10.51 5.66
N LEU A 36 13.56 11.10 4.87
CA LEU A 36 13.89 11.56 3.54
C LEU A 36 14.47 12.97 3.68
N ASP A 37 15.64 13.22 3.11
CA ASP A 37 16.25 14.56 3.03
C ASP A 37 15.49 15.49 2.06
N LYS A 38 14.15 15.50 2.16
CA LYS A 38 13.20 16.23 1.31
C LYS A 38 12.14 16.90 2.19
N LYS A 39 11.95 18.20 1.97
CA LYS A 39 10.93 18.99 2.69
C LYS A 39 9.51 18.69 2.18
N GLU A 40 9.37 18.51 0.88
CA GLU A 40 8.09 18.23 0.21
C GLU A 40 8.20 16.93 -0.57
N LEU A 41 7.22 16.05 -0.37
CA LEU A 41 7.11 14.76 -1.03
C LEU A 41 6.00 14.83 -2.07
N SER A 42 6.22 14.20 -3.22
CA SER A 42 5.14 13.91 -4.16
C SER A 42 4.15 12.89 -3.58
N ASP A 43 2.92 12.88 -4.06
CA ASP A 43 1.90 11.92 -3.62
C ASP A 43 2.34 10.47 -3.90
N ASP A 44 3.05 10.24 -5.01
CA ASP A 44 3.62 8.93 -5.33
C ASP A 44 4.66 8.47 -4.31
N GLU A 45 5.51 9.38 -3.82
CA GLU A 45 6.48 9.07 -2.76
C GLU A 45 5.77 8.77 -1.44
N VAL A 46 4.74 9.55 -1.10
CA VAL A 46 3.91 9.29 0.09
C VAL A 46 3.25 7.91 -0.01
N VAL A 47 2.57 7.61 -1.11
CA VAL A 47 1.94 6.30 -1.36
C VAL A 47 2.94 5.15 -1.24
N LYS A 48 4.15 5.30 -1.78
CA LYS A 48 5.21 4.29 -1.64
C LYS A 48 5.59 4.02 -0.18
N ILE A 49 5.71 5.07 0.64
CA ILE A 49 6.04 4.95 2.07
C ILE A 49 4.89 4.27 2.81
N LEU A 50 3.66 4.70 2.57
CA LEU A 50 2.47 4.10 3.19
C LEU A 50 2.33 2.61 2.86
N LYS A 51 2.51 2.22 1.59
CA LYS A 51 2.51 0.81 1.18
C LYS A 51 3.62 0.01 1.88
N LYS A 52 4.81 0.60 2.05
CA LYS A 52 5.91 -0.04 2.77
C LYS A 52 5.56 -0.27 4.24
N LEU A 53 4.93 0.70 4.89
CA LEU A 53 4.49 0.57 6.29
C LEU A 53 3.43 -0.53 6.45
N ILE A 54 2.42 -0.58 5.57
CA ILE A 54 1.42 -1.67 5.57
C ILE A 54 2.11 -3.03 5.40
N LYS A 55 3.06 -3.13 4.47
CA LYS A 55 3.77 -4.38 4.23
C LYS A 55 4.55 -4.83 5.47
N SER A 56 5.30 -3.93 6.10
CA SER A 56 6.06 -4.23 7.31
C SER A 56 5.16 -4.70 8.46
N GLU A 57 4.00 -4.05 8.63
CA GLU A 57 3.03 -4.43 9.66
C GLU A 57 2.44 -5.81 9.39
N LYS A 58 2.03 -6.11 8.14
CA LYS A 58 1.53 -7.43 7.74
C LYS A 58 2.57 -8.52 8.00
N GLU A 59 3.83 -8.30 7.62
CA GLU A 59 4.92 -9.26 7.87
C GLU A 59 5.18 -9.48 9.38
N MET A 60 4.97 -8.45 10.21
CA MET A 60 5.10 -8.56 11.66
C MET A 60 3.95 -9.37 12.28
N LEU A 61 2.71 -9.13 11.83
CA LEU A 61 1.52 -9.85 12.27
C LEU A 61 1.58 -11.33 11.87
N GLU A 62 1.94 -11.62 10.62
CA GLU A 62 2.16 -12.99 10.13
C GLU A 62 3.18 -13.75 10.99
N LYS A 63 4.29 -13.10 11.35
CA LYS A 63 5.33 -13.71 12.23
C LYS A 63 4.85 -13.98 13.65
N LYS A 64 3.91 -13.18 14.14
CA LYS A 64 3.28 -13.38 15.46
C LYS A 64 2.20 -14.46 15.44
N GLY A 65 1.83 -14.97 14.26
CA GLY A 65 0.69 -15.87 14.10
C GLY A 65 -0.65 -15.17 14.35
N ASP A 66 -0.66 -13.83 14.27
CA ASP A 66 -1.82 -13.02 14.55
C ASP A 66 -2.42 -12.52 13.23
N ALA A 67 -3.64 -12.96 12.92
CA ALA A 67 -4.37 -12.55 11.73
C ALA A 67 -5.39 -11.42 12.02
N THR A 68 -5.27 -10.75 13.17
CA THR A 68 -6.20 -9.68 13.57
C THR A 68 -6.14 -8.45 12.66
N ASP A 69 -7.26 -7.73 12.64
CA ASP A 69 -7.39 -6.45 11.97
C ASP A 69 -6.48 -5.41 12.63
N SER A 70 -5.44 -4.98 11.93
CA SER A 70 -4.55 -3.93 12.40
C SER A 70 -5.18 -2.56 12.17
N ILE A 71 -5.44 -1.87 13.26
CA ILE A 71 -5.93 -0.48 13.25
C ILE A 71 -4.92 0.44 12.54
N PHE A 72 -3.62 0.17 12.70
CA PHE A 72 -2.56 0.88 11.98
C PHE A 72 -2.71 0.75 10.46
N ILE A 73 -2.92 -0.47 9.96
CA ILE A 73 -3.16 -0.71 8.53
C ILE A 73 -4.43 0.02 8.09
N SER A 74 -5.52 -0.13 8.84
CA SER A 74 -6.82 0.47 8.52
C SER A 74 -6.74 2.00 8.41
N ILE A 75 -5.99 2.65 9.31
CA ILE A 75 -5.78 4.11 9.27
C ILE A 75 -4.98 4.50 8.04
N ILE A 76 -3.91 3.76 7.70
CA ILE A 76 -3.08 4.06 6.51
C ILE A 76 -3.87 3.88 5.21
N GLU A 77 -4.72 2.86 5.12
CA GLU A 77 -5.52 2.56 3.93
C GLU A 77 -6.46 3.72 3.55
N ASN A 78 -6.88 4.56 4.51
CA ASN A 78 -7.67 5.77 4.23
C ASN A 78 -6.92 6.83 3.40
N TYR A 79 -5.59 6.73 3.31
CA TYR A 79 -4.74 7.64 2.53
C TYR A 79 -4.27 7.03 1.20
N LEU A 80 -4.67 5.79 0.92
CA LEU A 80 -4.33 5.09 -0.32
C LEU A 80 -5.54 5.04 -1.25
N PRO A 81 -5.32 5.01 -2.58
CA PRO A 81 -6.39 4.66 -3.50
C PRO A 81 -6.87 3.24 -3.16
N LYS A 82 -8.16 2.97 -3.39
CA LYS A 82 -8.75 1.65 -3.16
C LYS A 82 -7.89 0.58 -3.85
N MET A 83 -7.28 -0.29 -3.04
CA MET A 83 -6.41 -1.33 -3.54
C MET A 83 -7.25 -2.41 -4.22
N ALA A 84 -6.77 -2.90 -5.35
CA ALA A 84 -7.35 -4.07 -6.00
C ALA A 84 -7.14 -5.30 -5.12
N THR A 85 -8.21 -6.04 -4.90
CA THR A 85 -8.19 -7.31 -4.19
C THR A 85 -7.47 -8.37 -5.03
N GLN A 86 -7.02 -9.43 -4.37
CA GLN A 86 -6.39 -10.55 -5.07
C GLN A 86 -7.32 -11.15 -6.13
N SER A 87 -8.62 -11.26 -5.83
CA SER A 87 -9.62 -11.77 -6.77
C SER A 87 -9.79 -10.87 -8.00
N GLU A 88 -9.87 -9.55 -7.81
CA GLU A 88 -9.97 -8.59 -8.92
C GLU A 88 -8.74 -8.68 -9.83
N ILE A 89 -7.54 -8.81 -9.25
CA ILE A 89 -6.30 -8.98 -10.01
C ILE A 89 -6.32 -10.31 -10.78
N THR A 90 -6.68 -11.42 -10.14
CA THR A 90 -6.77 -12.74 -10.79
C THR A 90 -7.75 -12.72 -11.96
N SER A 91 -8.97 -12.24 -11.74
CA SER A 91 -10.00 -12.22 -12.80
C SER A 91 -9.58 -11.34 -13.98
N TRP A 92 -8.91 -10.21 -13.72
CA TRP A 92 -8.39 -9.39 -14.80
C TRP A 92 -7.29 -10.12 -15.60
N ILE A 93 -6.36 -10.80 -14.92
CA ILE A 93 -5.29 -11.57 -15.57
C ILE A 93 -5.90 -12.65 -16.47
N GLU A 94 -6.84 -13.44 -15.96
CA GLU A 94 -7.48 -14.53 -16.72
C GLU A 94 -8.23 -14.04 -17.97
N GLN A 95 -8.75 -12.82 -17.94
CA GLN A 95 -9.48 -12.23 -19.06
C GLN A 95 -8.59 -11.52 -20.08
N ASN A 96 -7.42 -11.03 -19.68
CA ASN A 96 -6.63 -10.09 -20.48
C ASN A 96 -5.21 -10.57 -20.82
N ILE A 97 -4.74 -11.64 -20.20
CA ILE A 97 -3.38 -12.16 -20.38
C ILE A 97 -3.45 -13.57 -20.94
N ASP A 98 -3.01 -13.76 -22.18
CA ASP A 98 -2.72 -15.07 -22.73
C ASP A 98 -1.28 -15.48 -22.35
N PHE A 99 -1.16 -16.39 -21.38
CA PHE A 99 0.15 -16.85 -20.92
C PHE A 99 0.95 -17.63 -21.98
N SER A 100 0.31 -18.12 -23.05
CA SER A 100 1.01 -18.83 -24.14
C SER A 100 1.92 -17.94 -24.97
N GLU A 101 1.68 -16.62 -24.96
CA GLU A 101 2.52 -15.63 -25.64
C GLU A 101 3.84 -15.32 -24.90
N PHE A 102 3.99 -15.83 -23.67
CA PHE A 102 5.13 -15.54 -22.82
C PHE A 102 5.97 -16.79 -22.55
N LYS A 103 7.30 -16.62 -22.59
CA LYS A 103 8.23 -17.69 -22.16
C LYS A 103 8.21 -17.89 -20.65
N ASN A 104 7.76 -16.89 -19.91
CA ASN A 104 7.65 -16.89 -18.46
C ASN A 104 6.48 -15.98 -18.05
N LYS A 105 5.58 -16.46 -17.18
CA LYS A 105 4.41 -15.70 -16.69
C LYS A 105 4.78 -14.35 -16.06
N MET A 106 6.00 -14.20 -15.52
CA MET A 106 6.51 -12.94 -15.01
C MET A 106 6.63 -11.84 -16.07
N GLN A 107 6.67 -12.18 -17.36
CA GLN A 107 6.69 -11.20 -18.45
C GLN A 107 5.37 -10.43 -18.55
N ALA A 108 4.26 -10.99 -18.05
CA ALA A 108 2.97 -10.30 -17.97
C ALA A 108 2.95 -9.18 -16.91
N MET A 109 3.92 -9.13 -16.00
CA MET A 109 3.99 -8.17 -14.90
C MET A 109 3.85 -6.72 -15.36
N GLY A 110 4.49 -6.38 -16.49
CA GLY A 110 4.42 -5.02 -17.06
C GLY A 110 3.00 -4.62 -17.46
N PHE A 111 2.24 -5.54 -18.08
CA PHE A 111 0.87 -5.30 -18.49
C PHE A 111 -0.07 -5.14 -17.28
N ILE A 112 0.09 -6.02 -16.30
CA ILE A 112 -0.72 -6.01 -15.07
C ILE A 112 -0.47 -4.72 -14.29
N MET A 113 0.79 -4.36 -14.07
CA MET A 113 1.13 -3.12 -13.37
C MET A 113 0.76 -1.87 -14.16
N LYS A 114 0.70 -1.93 -15.50
CA LYS A 114 0.19 -0.82 -16.31
C LYS A 114 -1.32 -0.61 -16.13
N HIS A 115 -2.08 -1.69 -15.93
CA HIS A 115 -3.52 -1.61 -15.69
C HIS A 115 -3.83 -1.13 -14.26
N PHE A 116 -3.25 -1.78 -13.24
CA PHE A 116 -3.57 -1.49 -11.83
C PHE A 116 -2.75 -0.32 -11.26
N GLY A 117 -1.54 -0.07 -11.77
CA GLY A 117 -0.70 1.03 -11.31
C GLY A 117 -0.51 1.06 -9.79
N ALA A 118 -0.93 2.18 -9.18
CA ALA A 118 -0.84 2.39 -7.74
C ALA A 118 -1.90 1.64 -6.91
N THR A 119 -2.88 0.95 -7.52
CA THR A 119 -3.88 0.16 -6.78
C THR A 119 -3.48 -1.30 -6.59
N ALA A 120 -2.37 -1.75 -7.17
CA ALA A 120 -1.80 -3.07 -6.90
C ALA A 120 -0.47 -2.98 -6.14
N ASP A 121 -0.14 -4.03 -5.38
CA ASP A 121 1.20 -4.26 -4.86
C ASP A 121 1.96 -5.21 -5.78
N GLY A 122 3.14 -4.78 -6.25
CA GLY A 122 3.91 -5.55 -7.22
C GLY A 122 4.41 -6.89 -6.67
N ASN A 123 4.69 -7.00 -5.36
CA ASN A 123 5.06 -8.29 -4.77
C ASN A 123 3.86 -9.23 -4.65
N ALA A 124 2.68 -8.70 -4.35
CA ALA A 124 1.44 -9.46 -4.34
C ALA A 124 1.13 -10.03 -5.73
N VAL A 125 1.21 -9.20 -6.78
CA VAL A 125 1.05 -9.65 -8.18
C VAL A 125 2.11 -10.69 -8.53
N LYS A 126 3.37 -10.47 -8.15
CA LYS A 126 4.46 -11.45 -8.36
C LYS A 126 4.15 -12.80 -7.70
N LYS A 127 3.72 -12.81 -6.42
CA LYS A 127 3.34 -14.04 -5.69
C LYS A 127 2.15 -14.73 -6.36
N LEU A 128 1.20 -13.96 -6.88
CA LEU A 128 0.03 -14.46 -7.59
C LEU A 128 0.45 -15.15 -8.90
N LEU A 129 1.29 -14.50 -9.72
CA LEU A 129 1.84 -15.07 -10.96
C LEU A 129 2.69 -16.32 -10.74
N GLN A 130 3.32 -16.48 -9.57
CA GLN A 130 4.06 -17.70 -9.21
C GLN A 130 3.16 -18.87 -8.84
N LYS A 131 1.93 -18.60 -8.39
CA LYS A 131 0.95 -19.62 -8.01
C LYS A 131 0.08 -20.07 -9.18
N MET A 132 -0.12 -19.19 -10.17
CA MET A 132 -0.83 -19.52 -11.41
C MET A 132 0.03 -20.39 -12.30
#